data_AF-A0A0B2VED6-F1
#
_entry.id   AF-A0A0B2VED6-F1
#
_cell.length_a   1.000
_cell.length_b   1.000
_cell.length_c   1.000
_cell.angle_alpha   90.00
_cell.angle_beta   90.00
_cell.angle_gamma   90.00
#
_symmetry.space_group_name_H-M   'P 1'
#
loop_
_entity.id
_entity.type
_entity.pdbx_description
1 polymer ?
#
loop_
_entity_poly.entity_id
_entity_poly.type
_entity_poly.pdbx_seq_one_letter_code
_entity_poly.pdbx_strand_id
1 'polypeptide(L)'
;PRRLFDALSGRLPQFVYDPDTGVTFEAWCRPYEDIFTVNCAILGDATRVRLLLQKLDAPVYEKYANYILPTAPLDVSFAESADLLTSLFEPQQSLFNAGYACMKLAKEPTEDFVIYAGRFNRECAKVRLGTCTYDQFKCL
;
A
#
# COMPACT_ATOMS: atom_id res chain seq x y z
N PRO A 1 -8.11 -25.73 8.02
CA PRO A 1 -7.82 -24.90 6.83
C PRO A 1 -8.92 -23.88 6.49
N ARG A 2 -10.16 -24.30 6.15
CA ARG A 2 -11.26 -23.37 5.78
C ARG A 2 -11.60 -22.35 6.89
N ARG A 3 -11.80 -22.81 8.13
CA ARG A 3 -12.11 -21.92 9.28
C ARG A 3 -11.03 -20.85 9.55
N LEU A 4 -9.76 -21.18 9.28
CA LEU A 4 -8.67 -20.22 9.43
C LEU A 4 -8.71 -19.18 8.29
N PHE A 5 -8.92 -19.63 7.06
CA PHE A 5 -9.09 -18.74 5.91
C PHE A 5 -10.22 -17.73 6.14
N ASP A 6 -11.39 -18.20 6.57
CA ASP A 6 -12.55 -17.34 6.80
C ASP A 6 -12.29 -16.34 7.94
N ALA A 7 -11.63 -16.77 9.02
CA ALA A 7 -11.26 -15.91 10.14
C ALA A 7 -10.25 -14.83 9.74
N LEU A 8 -9.24 -15.17 8.94
CA LEU A 8 -8.24 -14.19 8.46
C LEU A 8 -8.84 -13.25 7.42
N SER A 9 -9.69 -13.78 6.53
CA SER A 9 -10.43 -12.96 5.57
C SER A 9 -11.33 -11.96 6.29
N GLY A 10 -12.03 -12.35 7.35
CA GLY A 10 -12.85 -11.42 8.14
C GLY A 10 -12.08 -10.27 8.80
N ARG A 11 -10.76 -10.41 9.01
CA ARG A 11 -9.89 -9.38 9.62
C ARG A 11 -9.33 -8.37 8.62
N LEU A 12 -9.32 -8.72 7.33
CA LEU A 12 -8.79 -7.86 6.28
C LEU A 12 -9.94 -7.07 5.64
N PRO A 13 -9.90 -5.73 5.64
CA PRO A 13 -10.85 -4.94 4.87
C PRO A 13 -10.60 -5.11 3.37
N GLN A 14 -11.59 -4.76 2.55
CA GLN A 14 -11.40 -4.67 1.12
C GLN A 14 -10.41 -3.53 0.80
N PHE A 15 -9.50 -3.80 -0.14
CA PHE A 15 -8.61 -2.81 -0.73
C PHE A 15 -9.33 -2.14 -1.90
N VAL A 16 -9.47 -0.82 -1.80
CA VAL A 16 -10.01 0.07 -2.84
C VAL A 16 -8.93 1.10 -3.11
N TYR A 17 -8.36 1.07 -4.30
CA TYR A 17 -7.25 1.95 -4.65
C TYR A 17 -7.72 3.39 -4.85
N ASP A 18 -7.11 4.32 -4.12
CA ASP A 18 -7.36 5.75 -4.25
C ASP A 18 -6.03 6.51 -4.08
N PRO A 19 -5.35 6.86 -5.20
CA PRO A 19 -4.07 7.55 -5.13
C PRO A 19 -4.18 8.99 -4.65
N ASP A 20 -5.35 9.62 -4.75
CA ASP A 20 -5.55 11.03 -4.37
C ASP A 20 -5.63 11.19 -2.85
N THR A 21 -6.23 10.20 -2.16
CA THR A 21 -6.25 10.15 -0.69
C THR A 21 -5.08 9.37 -0.10
N GLY A 22 -4.20 8.81 -0.94
CA GLY A 22 -3.00 8.07 -0.55
C GLY A 22 -3.27 6.63 -0.11
N VAL A 23 -4.40 6.05 -0.53
CA VAL A 23 -4.74 4.64 -0.35
C VAL A 23 -4.02 3.82 -1.42
N THR A 24 -2.75 3.52 -1.15
CA THR A 24 -1.92 2.62 -1.96
C THR A 24 -1.97 1.20 -1.41
N PHE A 25 -1.52 0.23 -2.21
CA PHE A 25 -1.44 -1.16 -1.74
C PHE A 25 -0.48 -1.31 -0.55
N GLU A 26 0.68 -0.64 -0.60
CA GLU A 26 1.66 -0.63 0.51
C GLU A 26 1.03 -0.08 1.80
N ALA A 27 0.32 1.05 1.71
CA ALA A 27 -0.34 1.67 2.86
C ALA A 27 -1.47 0.80 3.42
N TRP A 28 -2.22 0.12 2.56
CA TRP A 28 -3.27 -0.82 2.96
C TRP A 28 -2.70 -2.08 3.61
N CYS A 29 -1.58 -2.62 3.11
CA CYS A 29 -1.00 -3.87 3.57
C CYS A 29 -0.28 -3.74 4.92
N ARG A 30 0.38 -2.60 5.17
CA ARG A 30 1.23 -2.35 6.34
C ARG A 30 0.59 -2.66 7.71
N PRO A 31 -0.66 -2.28 8.01
CA PRO A 31 -1.31 -2.62 9.29
C PRO A 31 -1.59 -4.12 9.47
N TYR A 32 -1.52 -4.91 8.39
CA TYR A 32 -1.86 -6.33 8.35
C TYR A 32 -0.67 -7.21 7.96
N GLU A 33 0.55 -6.67 8.00
CA GLU A 33 1.77 -7.39 7.65
C GLU A 33 1.94 -8.65 8.51
N ASP A 34 1.56 -8.60 9.78
CA ASP A 34 1.53 -9.74 10.72
C ASP A 34 0.60 -10.86 10.25
N ILE A 35 -0.57 -10.49 9.69
CA ILE A 35 -1.53 -11.45 9.13
C ILE A 35 -0.88 -12.21 7.98
N PHE A 36 -0.17 -11.52 7.09
CA PHE A 36 0.44 -12.13 5.91
C PHE A 36 1.73 -12.88 6.21
N THR A 37 2.52 -12.46 7.20
CA THR A 37 3.83 -13.04 7.54
C THR A 37 3.76 -14.12 8.61
N VAL A 38 2.93 -13.96 9.64
CA VAL A 38 2.84 -14.88 10.79
C VAL A 38 1.60 -15.77 10.68
N ASN A 39 0.41 -15.18 10.56
CA ASN A 39 -0.84 -15.95 10.60
C ASN A 39 -1.06 -16.78 9.32
N CYS A 40 -0.59 -16.28 8.18
CA CYS A 40 -0.66 -16.95 6.90
C CYS A 40 0.51 -17.91 6.63
N ALA A 41 1.54 -17.96 7.48
CA ALA A 41 2.71 -18.82 7.26
C ALA A 41 2.36 -20.32 7.18
N ILE A 42 1.29 -20.72 7.87
CA ILE A 42 0.77 -22.10 7.84
C ILE A 42 -0.11 -22.40 6.63
N LEU A 43 -0.44 -21.39 5.81
CA LEU A 43 -1.21 -21.56 4.58
C LEU A 43 -0.27 -21.83 3.41
N GLY A 44 -0.67 -22.76 2.53
CA GLY A 44 0.01 -22.94 1.25
C GLY A 44 -0.09 -21.68 0.39
N ASP A 45 0.90 -21.47 -0.47
CA ASP A 45 1.10 -20.21 -1.19
C ASP A 45 -0.14 -19.79 -2.02
N ALA A 46 -0.70 -20.72 -2.80
CA ALA A 46 -1.95 -20.49 -3.54
C ALA A 46 -3.15 -20.08 -2.64
N THR A 47 -3.18 -20.50 -1.37
CA THR A 47 -4.24 -20.07 -0.43
C THR A 47 -4.01 -18.63 0.05
N ARG A 48 -2.75 -18.22 0.21
CA ARG A 48 -2.37 -16.84 0.57
C ARG A 48 -2.68 -15.90 -0.59
N VAL A 49 -2.35 -16.31 -1.81
CA VAL A 49 -2.71 -15.58 -3.04
C VAL A 49 -4.23 -15.42 -3.14
N ARG A 50 -5.00 -16.50 -2.95
CA ARG A 50 -6.47 -16.42 -2.93
C ARG A 50 -7.02 -15.45 -1.88
N LEU A 51 -6.44 -15.46 -0.68
CA LEU A 51 -6.85 -14.54 0.40
C LEU A 51 -6.61 -13.10 -0.03
N LEU A 52 -5.45 -12.81 -0.62
CA LEU A 52 -5.07 -11.49 -1.11
C LEU A 52 -6.00 -11.01 -2.23
N LEU A 53 -6.21 -11.84 -3.25
CA LEU A 53 -7.06 -11.52 -4.39
C LEU A 53 -8.52 -11.30 -4.01
N GLN A 54 -9.03 -12.03 -3.00
CA GLN A 54 -10.39 -11.84 -2.49
C GLN A 54 -10.58 -10.45 -1.85
N LYS A 55 -9.50 -9.78 -1.44
CA LYS A 55 -9.57 -8.46 -0.81
C LYS A 55 -9.46 -7.32 -1.79
N LEU A 56 -9.14 -7.58 -3.05
CA LEU A 56 -9.15 -6.54 -4.07
C LEU A 56 -10.60 -6.23 -4.46
N ASP A 57 -10.90 -4.96 -4.71
CA ASP A 57 -12.12 -4.62 -5.44
C ASP A 57 -12.03 -5.05 -6.91
N ALA A 58 -13.15 -4.96 -7.63
CA ALA A 58 -13.22 -5.37 -9.01
C ALA A 58 -12.19 -4.67 -9.93
N PRO A 59 -12.04 -3.33 -9.92
CA PRO A 59 -11.10 -2.66 -10.82
C PRO A 59 -9.64 -2.97 -10.48
N VAL A 60 -9.29 -3.08 -9.19
CA VAL A 60 -7.93 -3.46 -8.77
C VAL A 60 -7.61 -4.88 -9.20
N TYR A 61 -8.53 -5.83 -8.98
CA TYR A 61 -8.35 -7.22 -9.42
C TYR A 61 -8.19 -7.32 -10.93
N GLU A 62 -9.04 -6.63 -11.71
CA GLU A 62 -9.00 -6.67 -13.17
C GLU A 62 -7.67 -6.15 -13.71
N LYS A 63 -7.18 -5.03 -13.18
CA LYS A 63 -5.88 -4.47 -13.57
C LYS A 63 -4.73 -5.44 -13.26
N TYR A 64 -4.74 -6.05 -12.07
CA TYR A 64 -3.74 -7.05 -11.70
C TYR A 64 -3.79 -8.28 -12.62
N ALA A 65 -4.99 -8.84 -12.83
CA ALA A 65 -5.18 -10.04 -13.66
C ALA A 65 -4.75 -9.80 -15.12
N ASN A 66 -5.04 -8.63 -15.68
CA ASN A 66 -4.61 -8.25 -17.02
C ASN A 66 -3.08 -8.09 -17.12
N TYR A 67 -2.43 -7.58 -16.07
CA TYR A 67 -0.98 -7.36 -16.06
C TYR A 67 -0.18 -8.66 -16.09
N ILE A 68 -0.66 -9.71 -15.41
CA ILE A 68 0.06 -10.99 -15.28
C ILE A 68 -0.16 -11.94 -16.47
N LEU A 69 -1.03 -11.58 -17.43
CA LEU A 69 -1.29 -12.42 -18.60
C LEU A 69 0.02 -12.76 -19.35
N PRO A 70 0.16 -14.01 -19.82
CA PRO A 70 -0.84 -15.07 -19.90
C PRO A 70 -0.98 -15.95 -18.64
N THR A 71 -0.27 -15.62 -17.55
CA THR A 71 -0.23 -16.42 -16.32
C THR A 71 -1.53 -16.31 -15.54
N ALA A 72 -2.00 -17.42 -14.94
CA ALA A 72 -3.17 -17.36 -14.08
C ALA A 72 -2.81 -16.76 -12.71
N PRO A 73 -3.72 -15.98 -12.07
CA PRO A 73 -3.45 -15.37 -10.77
C PRO A 73 -3.01 -16.33 -9.67
N LEU A 74 -3.45 -17.59 -9.72
CA LEU A 74 -3.11 -18.61 -8.71
C LEU A 74 -1.76 -19.30 -8.95
N ASP A 75 -1.17 -19.11 -10.12
CA ASP A 75 0.14 -19.66 -10.47
C ASP A 75 1.28 -18.68 -10.14
N VAL A 76 0.95 -17.43 -9.80
CA VAL A 76 1.89 -16.43 -9.30
C VAL A 76 2.09 -16.64 -7.80
N SER A 77 3.33 -16.55 -7.33
CA SER A 77 3.60 -16.73 -5.90
C SER A 77 3.04 -15.57 -5.06
N PHE A 78 2.77 -15.80 -3.78
CA PHE A 78 2.27 -14.75 -2.90
C PHE A 78 3.22 -13.53 -2.83
N ALA A 79 4.53 -13.78 -2.78
CA ALA A 79 5.53 -12.72 -2.74
C ALA A 79 5.50 -11.89 -4.03
N GLU A 80 5.49 -12.54 -5.20
CA GLU A 80 5.39 -11.86 -6.49
C GLU A 80 4.06 -11.11 -6.62
N SER A 81 2.94 -11.68 -6.19
CA SER A 81 1.65 -10.98 -6.19
C SER A 81 1.69 -9.72 -5.33
N ALA A 82 2.29 -9.77 -4.13
CA ALA A 82 2.41 -8.61 -3.25
C ALA A 82 3.31 -7.52 -3.86
N ASP A 83 4.43 -7.89 -4.49
CA ASP A 83 5.33 -6.95 -5.14
C ASP A 83 4.67 -6.30 -6.37
N LEU A 84 3.99 -7.09 -7.20
CA LEU A 84 3.25 -6.60 -8.36
C LEU A 84 2.12 -5.65 -7.96
N LEU A 85 1.34 -6.00 -6.93
CA LEU A 85 0.29 -5.13 -6.41
C LEU A 85 0.86 -3.83 -5.80
N THR A 86 2.01 -3.91 -5.13
CA THR A 86 2.72 -2.72 -4.64
C THR A 86 3.05 -1.80 -5.80
N SER A 87 3.66 -2.32 -6.88
CA SER A 87 4.07 -1.54 -8.05
C SER A 87 2.89 -1.01 -8.89
N LEU A 88 1.82 -1.79 -9.06
CA LEU A 88 0.67 -1.40 -9.87
C LEU A 88 -0.21 -0.31 -9.24
N PHE A 89 -0.12 -0.17 -7.92
CA PHE A 89 -0.96 0.69 -7.08
C PHE A 89 -0.14 1.61 -6.18
N GLU A 90 0.96 2.13 -6.74
CA GLU A 90 1.80 3.18 -6.16
C GLU A 90 1.13 4.57 -6.21
N PRO A 91 1.60 5.56 -5.44
CA PRO A 91 1.14 6.94 -5.59
C PRO A 91 1.32 7.43 -7.05
N GLN A 92 0.29 8.08 -7.61
CA GLN A 92 0.39 8.68 -8.97
C GLN A 92 1.08 10.05 -8.98
N GLN A 93 1.46 10.58 -7.82
CA GLN A 93 2.21 11.83 -7.72
C GLN A 93 3.71 11.57 -7.88
N SER A 94 4.39 12.42 -8.64
CA SER A 94 5.85 12.42 -8.68
C SER A 94 6.42 12.74 -7.29
N LEU A 95 7.59 12.18 -6.98
CA LEU A 95 8.33 12.52 -5.75
C LEU A 95 8.57 14.02 -5.62
N PHE A 96 8.77 14.72 -6.74
CA PHE A 96 8.88 16.18 -6.77
C PHE A 96 7.58 16.85 -6.30
N ASN A 97 6.43 16.52 -6.91
CA ASN A 97 5.17 17.18 -6.59
C ASN A 97 4.74 16.88 -5.15
N ALA A 98 4.92 15.64 -4.71
CA ALA A 98 4.62 15.22 -3.36
C ALA A 98 5.57 15.91 -2.35
N GLY A 99 6.86 15.99 -2.65
CA GLY A 99 7.85 16.67 -1.81
C GLY A 99 7.59 18.18 -1.71
N TYR A 100 7.29 18.82 -2.84
CA TYR A 100 6.92 20.23 -2.90
C TYR A 100 5.64 20.53 -2.11
N ALA A 101 4.61 19.67 -2.22
CA ALA A 101 3.39 19.77 -1.42
C ALA A 101 3.67 19.61 0.08
N CYS A 102 4.56 18.67 0.46
CA CYS A 102 5.00 18.49 1.83
C CYS A 102 5.69 19.74 2.39
N MET A 103 6.57 20.39 1.62
CA MET A 103 7.26 21.63 2.03
C MET A 103 6.33 22.84 2.14
N LYS A 104 5.18 22.80 1.45
CA LYS A 104 4.14 23.84 1.54
C LYS A 104 3.22 23.69 2.74
N LEU A 105 3.33 22.62 3.53
CA LEU A 105 2.53 22.47 4.73
C LEU A 105 2.78 23.63 5.68
N ALA A 106 1.73 24.39 5.93
CA ALA A 106 1.71 25.43 6.94
C ALA A 106 0.81 24.98 8.10
N LYS A 107 1.19 25.39 9.30
CA LYS A 107 0.37 25.19 10.49
C LYS A 107 -0.91 26.00 10.33
N GLU A 108 -2.07 25.37 10.52
CA GLU A 108 -3.34 26.10 10.50
C GLU A 108 -3.50 26.96 11.76
N PRO A 109 -4.26 28.09 11.69
CA PRO A 109 -4.43 28.97 12.84
C PRO A 109 -5.00 28.26 14.08
N THR A 110 -5.90 27.30 13.87
CA THR A 110 -6.62 26.55 14.92
C THR A 110 -5.92 25.25 15.34
N GLU A 111 -4.89 24.82 14.61
CA GLU A 111 -4.14 23.59 14.88
C GLU A 111 -3.14 23.84 16.02
N ASP A 112 -2.85 22.85 16.86
CA ASP A 112 -1.73 22.93 17.80
C ASP A 112 -0.42 22.42 17.17
N PHE A 113 0.71 22.60 17.85
CA PHE A 113 2.00 22.16 17.31
C PHE A 113 2.16 20.64 17.24
N VAL A 114 1.47 19.88 18.09
CA VAL A 114 1.56 18.41 18.11
C VAL A 114 0.82 17.83 16.90
N ILE A 115 -0.38 18.34 16.62
CA ILE A 115 -1.17 17.96 15.44
C ILE A 115 -0.42 18.35 14.16
N TYR A 116 0.10 19.58 14.10
CA TYR A 116 0.91 20.05 12.96
C TYR A 116 2.15 19.17 12.74
N ALA A 117 2.93 18.91 13.79
CA ALA A 117 4.11 18.07 13.70
C ALA A 117 3.76 16.63 13.27
N GLY A 118 2.65 16.08 13.77
CA GLY A 118 2.14 14.77 13.36
C GLY A 118 1.77 14.73 11.87
N ARG A 119 1.05 15.75 11.38
CA ARG A 119 0.70 15.89 9.96
C ARG A 119 1.95 16.05 9.08
N PHE A 120 2.86 16.94 9.45
CA PHE A 120 4.12 17.16 8.73
C PHE A 120 4.97 15.89 8.68
N ASN A 121 5.14 15.19 9.80
CA ASN A 121 5.92 13.95 9.85
C ASN A 121 5.30 12.84 8.99
N ARG A 122 3.96 12.74 8.96
CA ARG A 122 3.25 11.79 8.10
C ARG A 122 3.52 12.07 6.61
N GLU A 123 3.44 13.32 6.18
CA GLU A 123 3.72 13.68 4.78
C GLU A 123 5.21 13.49 4.42
N CYS A 124 6.14 13.83 5.33
CA CYS A 124 7.57 13.55 5.16
C CYS A 124 7.88 12.05 4.98
N ALA A 125 7.18 11.19 5.73
CA ALA A 125 7.32 9.73 5.60
C ALA A 125 6.82 9.22 4.24
N LYS A 126 5.70 9.76 3.73
CA LYS A 126 5.15 9.39 2.41
C LYS A 126 6.11 9.73 1.27
N VAL A 127 6.77 10.89 1.34
CA VAL A 127 7.71 11.34 0.29
C VAL A 127 9.12 10.80 0.47
N ARG A 128 9.31 9.88 1.43
CA ARG A 128 10.61 9.27 1.78
C ARG A 128 11.70 10.32 1.99
N LEU A 129 11.35 11.45 2.64
CA LEU A 129 12.25 12.60 2.79
C LEU A 129 13.56 12.23 3.50
N GLY A 130 13.50 11.30 4.47
CA GLY A 130 14.69 10.83 5.20
C GLY A 130 15.69 10.02 4.37
N THR A 131 15.29 9.53 3.19
CA THR A 131 16.17 8.82 2.24
C THR A 131 16.46 9.64 0.99
N CYS A 132 16.02 10.91 0.96
CA CYS A 132 16.19 11.79 -0.18
C CYS A 132 17.68 12.15 -0.35
N THR A 133 18.22 11.99 -1.55
CA THR A 133 19.59 12.41 -1.82
C THR A 133 19.68 13.93 -1.88
N TYR A 134 20.89 14.47 -1.74
CA TYR A 134 21.11 15.92 -1.87
C TYR A 134 20.62 16.45 -3.23
N ASP A 135 20.82 15.70 -4.31
CA ASP A 135 20.38 16.12 -5.65
C ASP A 135 18.86 16.04 -5.82
N GLN A 136 18.21 15.03 -5.23
CA GLN A 136 16.75 14.97 -5.19
C GLN A 136 16.16 16.12 -4.38
N PHE A 137 16.80 16.51 -3.27
CA PHE A 137 16.36 17.63 -2.45
C PHE A 137 16.50 18.97 -3.18
N LYS A 138 17.59 19.20 -3.94
CA LYS A 138 17.75 20.41 -4.76
C LYS A 138 16.63 20.61 -5.79
N CYS A 139 16.01 19.51 -6.19
CA CYS A 139 14.90 19.56 -7.12
C CYS A 139 13.61 20.03 -6.43
N LEU A 140 13.45 20.02 -5.10
CA LEU A 140 12.20 20.43 -4.43
C LEU A 140 12.09 21.95 -4.25
#